data_AF-D3D9K6-F1
#
_entry.id   AF-D3D9K6-F1
#
_cell.length_a   1.000
_cell.length_b   1.000
_cell.length_c   1.000
_cell.angle_alpha   90.00
_cell.angle_beta   90.00
_cell.angle_gamma   90.00
#
_symmetry.space_group_name_H-M   'P 1'
#
loop_
_entity.id
_entity.type
_entity.pdbx_description
1 polymer ?
#
loop_
_entity_poly.entity_id
_entity_poly.type
_entity_poly.pdbx_seq_one_letter_code
_entity_poly.pdbx_strand_id
1 'polypeptide(L)' 'WTDVARFAELGIPALNYGPGDPNLAHTRDEYVELALIDEAERVLRSYLLS' A
#
# COMPACT_ATOMS: atom_id res chain seq x y z
N TRP A 1 -4.07 -6.80 10.89
CA TRP A 1 -4.68 -5.55 11.37
C TRP A 1 -3.68 -4.44 11.18
N THR A 2 -4.11 -3.28 10.70
CA THR A 2 -3.26 -2.14 10.33
C THR A 2 -3.84 -0.86 10.92
N ASP A 3 -3.05 0.20 10.98
CA ASP A 3 -3.49 1.50 11.50
C ASP A 3 -4.64 2.14 10.71
N VAL A 4 -4.99 1.65 9.51
CA VAL A 4 -6.23 1.99 8.77
C VAL A 4 -7.48 1.94 9.64
N ALA A 5 -7.56 1.02 10.62
CA ALA A 5 -8.72 0.94 11.52
C ALA A 5 -8.93 2.23 12.33
N ARG A 6 -7.86 2.95 12.67
CA ARG A 6 -7.92 4.21 13.43
C ARG A 6 -8.59 5.34 12.64
N PHE A 7 -8.56 5.28 11.30
CA PHE A 7 -9.25 6.28 10.47
C PHE A 7 -10.77 6.10 10.51
N ALA A 8 -11.24 4.85 10.61
CA ALA A 8 -12.67 4.56 10.75
C ALA A 8 -13.24 5.12 12.07
N GLU A 9 -12.46 5.09 13.15
CA GLU A 9 -12.82 5.72 14.44
C GLU A 9 -13.01 7.24 14.32
N LEU A 10 -12.34 7.88 13.35
CA LEU A 10 -12.47 9.30 13.04
C LEU A 10 -13.50 9.60 11.93
N GLY A 11 -14.20 8.58 11.43
CA GLY A 11 -15.15 8.73 10.32
C GLY A 11 -14.51 9.01 8.97
N ILE A 12 -13.21 8.77 8.82
CA ILE A 12 -12.45 8.98 7.58
C ILE A 12 -12.38 7.66 6.80
N PRO A 13 -12.87 7.60 5.55
CA PRO A 13 -12.68 6.42 4.70
C PRO A 13 -11.19 6.18 4.44
N ALA A 14 -10.71 4.96 4.69
CA ALA A 14 -9.31 4.59 4.50
C ALA A 14 -9.16 3.13 4.04
N LEU A 15 -8.06 2.85 3.34
CA LEU A 15 -7.67 1.53 2.87
C LEU A 15 -6.14 1.38 2.93
N ASN A 16 -5.65 0.13 2.93
CA ASN A 16 -4.22 -0.14 2.79
C ASN A 16 -3.88 -0.26 1.31
N TYR A 17 -2.84 0.44 0.88
CA TYR A 17 -2.36 0.41 -0.49
C TYR A 17 -0.83 0.50 -0.52
N GLY A 18 -0.18 -0.44 -1.17
CA GLY A 18 1.26 -0.51 -1.33
C GLY A 18 1.69 -1.70 -2.20
N PRO A 19 2.88 -1.66 -2.81
CA PRO A 19 3.38 -2.73 -3.65
C PRO A 19 3.93 -3.91 -2.84
N GLY A 20 4.04 -5.08 -3.48
CA GLY A 20 4.67 -6.27 -2.93
C GLY A 20 3.71 -7.34 -2.38
N ASP A 21 4.26 -8.50 -2.03
CA ASP A 21 3.51 -9.59 -1.41
C ASP A 21 3.58 -9.44 0.12
N PRO A 22 2.45 -9.25 0.83
CA PRO A 22 2.45 -9.13 2.28
C PRO A 22 2.95 -10.39 3.01
N ASN A 23 2.96 -11.56 2.37
CA ASN A 23 3.47 -12.80 2.96
C ASN A 23 5.02 -12.83 3.04
N LEU A 24 5.71 -11.98 2.28
CA LEU A 24 7.17 -11.85 2.33
C LEU A 24 7.63 -10.89 3.44
N ALA A 25 6.73 -10.07 3.97
CA ALA A 25 7.04 -9.14 5.04
C ALA A 25 7.62 -9.89 6.25
N HIS A 26 8.74 -9.38 6.79
CA HIS A 26 9.44 -9.96 7.94
C HIS A 26 10.00 -11.38 7.70
N THR A 27 10.20 -11.77 6.45
CA THR A 27 10.95 -12.97 6.09
C THR A 27 12.43 -12.63 5.86
N ARG A 28 13.30 -13.65 5.86
CA ARG A 28 14.72 -13.46 5.57
C ARG A 28 14.96 -12.95 4.15
N ASP A 29 14.12 -13.39 3.21
CA ASP A 29 14.20 -13.08 1.79
C ASP A 29 13.11 -12.06 1.43
N GLU A 30 12.98 -11.00 2.23
CA GLU A 30 12.04 -9.91 1.94
C GLU A 30 12.50 -9.12 0.71
N TYR A 31 11.65 -9.09 -0.31
CA TYR A 31 11.88 -8.31 -1.53
C TYR A 31 10.56 -7.84 -2.14
N VAL A 32 10.66 -6.94 -3.11
CA VAL A 32 9.57 -6.52 -3.98
C VAL A 32 10.09 -6.37 -5.40
N GLU A 33 9.28 -6.76 -6.39
CA GLU A 33 9.60 -6.55 -7.79
C GLU A 33 9.57 -5.06 -8.14
N LEU A 34 10.61 -4.55 -8.81
CA LEU A 34 10.71 -3.12 -9.14
C LEU A 34 9.50 -2.60 -9.94
N ALA A 35 8.98 -3.42 -10.86
CA ALA A 35 7.81 -3.05 -11.65
C ALA A 35 6.55 -2.80 -10.79
N LEU A 36 6.44 -3.42 -9.62
CA LEU A 36 5.33 -3.18 -8.71
C LEU A 36 5.45 -1.80 -8.03
N ILE A 37 6.68 -1.34 -7.78
CA ILE A 37 6.93 0.01 -7.25
C ILE A 37 6.48 1.06 -8.27
N ASP A 38 6.91 0.93 -9.52
CA ASP A 38 6.56 1.86 -10.61
C ASP A 38 5.04 1.90 -10.82
N GLU A 39 4.37 0.74 -10.80
CA GLU A 39 2.93 0.67 -10.97
C GLU A 39 2.18 1.32 -9.79
N ALA A 40 2.63 1.11 -8.56
CA ALA A 40 2.01 1.72 -7.39
C ALA A 40 2.14 3.26 -7.41
N GLU A 41 3.30 3.78 -7.82
CA GLU A 41 3.54 5.20 -8.01
C GLU A 41 2.63 5.77 -9.11
N ARG A 42 2.56 5.11 -10.26
CA ARG A 42 1.73 5.53 -11.40
C ARG A 42 0.26 5.62 -11.04
N VAL A 43 -0.29 4.63 -10.33
CA VAL A 43 -1.70 4.61 -9.92
C VAL A 43 -1.99 5.70 -8.92
N LEU A 44 -1.15 5.87 -7.89
CA LEU A 44 -1.34 6.92 -6.90
C LEU A 44 -1.25 8.32 -7.55
N ARG A 45 -0.29 8.51 -8.45
CA ARG A 45 -0.14 9.74 -9.23
C ARG A 45 -1.37 10.02 -10.09
N SER A 46 -1.91 9.00 -10.76
CA SER A 46 -3.12 9.12 -11.57
C SER A 46 -4.33 9.52 -10.73
N TYR A 47 -4.46 8.98 -9.52
CA TYR A 47 -5.56 9.32 -8.62
C TYR A 47 -5.48 10.76 -8.09
N LEU A 48 -4.28 11.26 -7.80
CA LEU A 48 -4.09 12.61 -7.27
C LEU A 48 -4.23 13.71 -8.34
N LEU A 49 -4.02 13.35 -9.61
CA LEU A 49 -4.04 14.28 -10.74
C LEU A 49 -5.33 14.18 -11.58
N SER A 50 -6.27 13.32 -11.20
CA SER A 50 -7.59 13.20 -11.83
C SER A 50 -8.56 14.26 -11.34
#